data_AF-A0A957EPK1-F1
#
_entry.id   AF-A0A957EPK1-F1
#
_cell.length_a   1.000
_cell.length_b   1.000
_cell.length_c   1.000
_cell.angle_alpha   90.00
_cell.angle_beta   90.00
_cell.angle_gamma   90.00
#
_symmetry.space_group_name_H-M   'P 1'
#
loop_
_entity.id
_entity.type
_entity.pdbx_description
1 polymer ?
#
loop_
_entity_poly.entity_id
_entity_poly.type
_entity_poly.pdbx_seq_one_letter_code
_entity_poly.pdbx_strand_id
1 'polypeptide(L)'
;IEKTLQMVRDCNPDDIGMSVSYPLPGTKFYENVKLQLGDKQNWDDSADLAMMYRGPFATAFYRQLHITLHKEFRTRRGWQMLRRVARHPQQWRTHHLREAAAIVYRLGTLPLARGKLRQLTAVPHEGLPALPHMSLAEAAQPTPQE
;
A
#
# COMPACT_ATOMS: atom_id res chain seq x y z
N ILE A 1 -2.99 9.31 -2.48
CA ILE A 1 -3.10 8.32 -1.39
C ILE A 1 -4.51 8.25 -0.86
N GLU A 2 -5.09 9.32 -0.30
CA GLU A 2 -6.45 9.24 0.28
C GLU A 2 -7.52 8.81 -0.74
N LYS A 3 -7.46 9.29 -1.99
CA LYS A 3 -8.36 8.83 -3.07
C LYS A 3 -8.29 7.31 -3.30
N THR A 4 -7.08 6.74 -3.28
CA THR A 4 -6.88 5.29 -3.41
C THR A 4 -7.38 4.53 -2.19
N LEU A 5 -7.13 5.06 -0.98
CA LEU A 5 -7.69 4.48 0.24
C LEU A 5 -9.21 4.48 0.18
N GLN A 6 -9.83 5.58 -0.26
CA GLN A 6 -11.27 5.71 -0.45
C GLN A 6 -11.81 4.68 -1.44
N MET A 7 -11.18 4.55 -2.62
CA MET A 7 -11.52 3.52 -3.61
C MET A 7 -11.52 2.10 -2.99
N VAL A 8 -10.53 1.76 -2.16
CA VAL A 8 -10.51 0.46 -1.46
C VAL A 8 -11.70 0.30 -0.50
N ARG A 9 -12.15 1.37 0.16
CA ARG A 9 -13.34 1.32 1.02
C ARG A 9 -14.60 1.06 0.21
N ASP A 10 -14.72 1.75 -0.92
CA ASP A 10 -15.90 1.75 -1.78
C ASP A 10 -16.02 0.41 -2.52
N CYS A 11 -14.93 -0.11 -3.08
CA CYS A 11 -14.91 -1.38 -3.79
C CYS A 11 -15.06 -2.59 -2.85
N ASN A 12 -14.72 -2.46 -1.57
CA ASN A 12 -14.80 -3.51 -0.55
C ASN A 12 -14.26 -4.89 -1.03
N PRO A 13 -13.00 -4.98 -1.49
CA PRO A 13 -12.46 -6.21 -2.04
C PRO A 13 -12.28 -7.30 -0.97
N ASP A 14 -12.11 -8.55 -1.42
CA ASP A 14 -11.88 -9.69 -0.52
C ASP A 14 -10.48 -9.73 0.07
N ASP A 15 -9.47 -9.27 -0.70
CA ASP A 15 -8.11 -9.01 -0.21
C ASP A 15 -7.50 -7.82 -0.94
N ILE A 16 -6.38 -7.31 -0.42
CA ILE A 16 -5.62 -6.20 -0.99
C ILE A 16 -4.12 -6.50 -0.98
N GLY A 17 -3.42 -5.96 -1.97
CA GLY A 17 -1.97 -5.88 -2.01
C GLY A 17 -1.54 -4.43 -2.23
N MET A 18 -0.32 -4.11 -1.83
CA MET A 18 0.32 -2.83 -2.11
C MET A 18 1.76 -3.08 -2.53
N SER A 19 2.18 -2.41 -3.60
CA SER A 19 3.57 -2.40 -4.07
C SER A 19 4.01 -0.98 -4.39
N VAL A 20 5.33 -0.79 -4.42
CA VAL A 20 5.98 0.38 -5.00
C VAL A 20 6.44 -0.01 -6.41
N SER A 21 6.40 0.90 -7.39
CA SER A 21 6.81 0.58 -8.76
C SER A 21 8.28 0.14 -8.82
N TYR A 22 8.54 -1.00 -9.47
CA TYR A 22 9.89 -1.49 -9.71
C TYR A 22 10.40 -1.06 -11.09
N PRO A 23 11.59 -0.46 -11.20
CA PRO A 23 12.15 -0.03 -12.47
C PRO A 23 12.73 -1.22 -13.23
N LEU A 24 11.95 -1.78 -14.17
CA LEU A 24 12.38 -2.91 -15.00
C LEU A 24 13.20 -2.43 -16.21
N PRO A 25 14.41 -3.00 -16.46
CA PRO A 25 15.20 -2.69 -17.65
C PRO A 25 14.40 -2.81 -18.95
N GLY A 26 14.66 -1.94 -19.91
CA GLY A 26 13.90 -1.87 -21.17
C GLY A 26 12.56 -1.13 -21.09
N THR A 27 12.14 -0.64 -19.92
CA THR A 27 10.94 0.21 -19.78
C THR A 27 11.28 1.70 -19.79
N LYS A 28 10.37 2.53 -20.32
CA LYS A 28 10.49 4.00 -20.22
C LYS A 28 10.66 4.48 -18.77
N PHE A 29 10.01 3.81 -17.82
CA PHE A 29 10.15 4.14 -16.41
C PHE A 29 11.58 3.93 -15.90
N TYR A 30 12.19 2.78 -16.23
CA TYR A 30 13.59 2.51 -15.91
C TYR A 30 14.52 3.55 -16.52
N GLU A 31 14.36 3.90 -17.80
CA GLU A 31 15.19 4.91 -18.46
C GLU A 31 15.15 6.28 -17.75
N ASN A 32 13.99 6.64 -17.19
CA ASN A 32 13.81 7.91 -16.47
C ASN A 32 14.46 7.93 -15.08
N VAL A 33 14.58 6.77 -14.42
CA VAL A 33 15.09 6.68 -13.04
C VAL A 33 16.44 5.99 -12.91
N LYS A 34 17.01 5.44 -14.00
CA LYS A 34 18.26 4.67 -13.98
C LYS A 34 19.43 5.40 -13.32
N LEU A 35 19.54 6.72 -13.53
CA LEU A 35 20.60 7.55 -12.92
C LEU A 35 20.39 7.79 -11.41
N GLN A 36 19.20 7.48 -10.90
CA GLN A 36 18.84 7.59 -9.50
C GLN A 36 18.97 6.26 -8.75
N LEU A 37 19.16 5.14 -9.48
CA LEU A 37 19.36 3.83 -8.87
C LEU A 37 20.71 3.86 -8.16
N GLY A 38 20.67 3.78 -6.82
CA GLY A 38 21.88 3.65 -6.01
C GLY A 38 22.44 2.23 -6.06
N ASP A 39 23.30 1.90 -5.08
CA ASP A 39 23.96 0.59 -5.01
C ASP A 39 22.99 -0.59 -4.85
N LYS A 40 21.80 -0.36 -4.27
CA LYS A 40 20.74 -1.38 -4.17
C LYS A 40 19.96 -1.45 -5.48
N GLN A 41 20.33 -2.40 -6.34
CA GLN A 41 19.71 -2.62 -7.66
C GLN A 41 18.61 -3.69 -7.69
N ASN A 42 18.47 -4.51 -6.64
CA ASN A 42 17.41 -5.52 -6.51
C ASN A 42 16.78 -5.47 -5.10
N TRP A 43 15.51 -5.88 -4.99
CA TRP A 43 14.91 -6.18 -3.69
C TRP A 43 15.32 -7.57 -3.22
N ASP A 44 15.69 -7.69 -1.94
CA ASP A 44 15.89 -8.99 -1.28
C ASP A 44 14.55 -9.68 -1.02
N ASP A 45 13.50 -8.88 -0.79
CA ASP A 45 12.12 -9.32 -0.59
C ASP A 45 11.15 -8.29 -1.19
N SER A 46 10.19 -8.76 -1.98
CA SER A 46 9.06 -7.97 -2.50
C SER A 46 8.26 -7.22 -1.41
N ALA A 47 8.28 -7.71 -0.17
CA ALA A 47 7.65 -7.08 0.98
C ALA A 47 8.42 -5.87 1.54
N ASP A 48 9.64 -5.61 1.07
CA ASP A 48 10.51 -4.56 1.61
C ASP A 48 9.95 -3.13 1.38
N LEU A 49 9.13 -2.97 0.33
CA LEU A 49 8.57 -1.68 -0.13
C LEU A 49 9.66 -0.60 -0.22
N ALA A 50 10.89 -1.02 -0.50
CA ALA A 50 12.05 -0.15 -0.50
C ALA A 50 12.06 0.68 -1.77
N MET A 51 12.16 1.99 -1.59
CA MET A 51 12.37 2.92 -2.68
C MET A 51 13.77 2.71 -3.26
N MET A 52 13.83 2.36 -4.55
CA MET A 52 15.07 2.16 -5.30
C MET A 52 15.49 3.40 -6.11
N TYR A 53 14.58 4.35 -6.23
CA TYR A 53 14.74 5.61 -6.94
C TYR A 53 14.27 6.77 -6.04
N ARG A 54 14.54 8.02 -6.44
CA ARG A 54 14.08 9.19 -5.68
C ARG A 54 12.59 9.38 -5.92
N GLY A 55 11.78 9.02 -4.92
CA GLY A 55 10.34 9.15 -4.97
C GLY A 55 9.82 10.28 -4.06
N PRO A 56 8.51 10.57 -4.15
CA PRO A 56 7.87 11.60 -3.34
C PRO A 56 7.79 11.25 -1.86
N PHE A 57 8.24 10.07 -1.41
CA PHE A 57 8.32 9.73 0.01
C PHE A 57 9.45 8.72 0.22
N ALA A 58 9.99 8.66 1.44
CA ALA A 58 11.01 7.68 1.81
C ALA A 58 10.43 6.26 1.99
N THR A 59 11.28 5.23 1.96
CA THR A 59 10.89 3.82 2.23
C THR A 59 10.08 3.66 3.52
N ALA A 60 10.45 4.36 4.60
CA ALA A 60 9.74 4.29 5.88
C ALA A 60 8.26 4.69 5.76
N PHE A 61 7.96 5.65 4.87
CA PHE A 61 6.60 6.08 4.60
C PHE A 61 5.79 4.95 3.97
N TYR A 62 6.29 4.31 2.91
CA TYR A 62 5.56 3.24 2.22
C TYR A 62 5.34 2.01 3.11
N ARG A 63 6.33 1.63 3.92
CA ARG A 63 6.17 0.59 4.93
C ARG A 63 5.08 0.94 5.95
N GLN A 64 5.06 2.19 6.44
CA GLN A 64 4.04 2.63 7.38
C GLN A 64 2.65 2.76 6.73
N LEU A 65 2.58 3.16 5.46
CA LEU A 65 1.35 3.20 4.68
C LEU A 65 0.78 1.80 4.54
N HIS A 66 1.61 0.81 4.19
CA HIS A 66 1.21 -0.59 4.09
C HIS A 66 0.62 -1.12 5.41
N ILE A 67 1.27 -0.85 6.54
CA ILE A 67 0.76 -1.22 7.87
C ILE A 67 -0.60 -0.57 8.13
N THR A 68 -0.71 0.73 7.86
CA THR A 68 -1.91 1.52 8.14
C THR A 68 -3.09 1.06 7.27
N LEU A 69 -2.83 0.84 5.98
CA LEU A 69 -3.78 0.31 5.00
C LEU A 69 -4.31 -1.05 5.44
N HIS A 70 -3.42 -2.01 5.75
CA HIS A 70 -3.83 -3.35 6.15
C HIS A 70 -4.55 -3.38 7.50
N LYS A 71 -4.14 -2.55 8.47
CA LYS A 71 -4.86 -2.41 9.75
C LYS A 71 -6.29 -1.93 9.51
N GLU A 72 -6.48 -0.90 8.68
CA GLU A 72 -7.81 -0.37 8.36
C GLU A 72 -8.66 -1.41 7.61
N PHE A 73 -8.10 -2.03 6.56
CA PHE A 73 -8.78 -3.04 5.75
C PHE A 73 -9.21 -4.26 6.57
N ARG A 74 -8.27 -4.89 7.30
CA ARG A 74 -8.55 -6.10 8.11
C ARG A 74 -9.53 -5.81 9.24
N THR A 75 -9.50 -4.60 9.81
CA THR A 75 -10.50 -4.18 10.79
C THR A 75 -11.90 -4.16 10.18
N ARG A 76 -12.08 -3.53 9.00
CA ARG A 76 -13.38 -3.49 8.32
C ARG A 76 -13.89 -4.88 7.95
N ARG A 77 -13.04 -5.73 7.35
CA ARG A 77 -13.41 -7.12 6.99
C ARG A 77 -13.80 -7.94 8.22
N GLY A 78 -13.03 -7.83 9.30
CA GLY A 78 -13.35 -8.47 10.58
C GLY A 78 -14.71 -8.03 11.12
N TRP A 79 -14.98 -6.72 11.11
CA TRP A 79 -16.28 -6.17 11.53
C TRP A 79 -17.44 -6.68 10.67
N GLN A 80 -17.27 -6.78 9.35
CA GLN A 80 -18.29 -7.33 8.46
C GLN A 80 -18.57 -8.81 8.76
N MET A 81 -17.52 -9.60 9.01
CA MET A 81 -17.66 -11.00 9.42
C MET A 81 -18.40 -11.12 10.76
N LEU A 82 -17.98 -10.36 11.79
CA LEU A 82 -18.66 -10.39 13.09
C LEU A 82 -20.11 -9.94 13.00
N ARG A 83 -20.42 -8.90 12.21
CA ARG A 83 -21.80 -8.46 11.97
C ARG A 83 -22.66 -9.55 11.31
N ARG A 84 -22.09 -10.32 10.38
CA ARG A 84 -22.78 -11.44 9.72
C ARG A 84 -23.09 -12.55 10.71
N VAL A 85 -22.12 -12.93 11.54
CA VAL A 85 -22.25 -14.03 12.50
C VAL A 85 -23.06 -13.63 13.73
N ALA A 86 -23.09 -12.36 14.11
CA ALA A 86 -23.97 -11.83 15.16
C ALA A 86 -25.45 -12.02 14.82
N ARG A 87 -25.83 -12.05 13.53
CA ARG A 87 -27.20 -12.37 13.09
C ARG A 87 -27.54 -13.86 13.13
N HIS A 88 -26.54 -14.74 13.26
CA HIS A 88 -26.69 -16.19 13.30
C HIS A 88 -25.91 -16.79 14.47
N PRO A 89 -26.44 -16.72 15.71
CA PRO A 89 -25.72 -17.16 16.92
C PRO A 89 -25.18 -18.59 16.87
N GLN A 90 -25.87 -19.48 16.16
CA GLN A 90 -25.49 -20.88 15.97
C GLN A 90 -24.19 -21.07 15.15
N GLN A 91 -23.77 -20.07 14.39
CA GLN A 91 -22.56 -20.11 13.56
C GLN A 91 -21.30 -19.61 14.30
N TRP A 92 -21.41 -19.23 15.57
CA TRP A 92 -20.27 -18.79 16.36
C TRP A 92 -19.22 -19.91 16.53
N ARG A 93 -17.94 -19.51 16.50
CA ARG A 93 -16.77 -20.39 16.52
C ARG A 93 -15.63 -19.66 17.21
N THR A 94 -14.65 -20.41 17.71
CA THR A 94 -13.48 -19.87 18.44
C THR A 94 -12.68 -18.84 17.66
N HIS A 95 -12.59 -18.97 16.32
CA HIS A 95 -11.89 -18.01 15.48
C HIS A 95 -12.55 -16.63 15.47
N HIS A 96 -13.87 -16.53 15.69
CA HIS A 96 -14.57 -15.24 15.78
C HIS A 96 -14.17 -14.47 17.05
N LEU A 97 -13.90 -15.17 18.16
CA LEU A 97 -13.38 -14.53 19.38
C LEU A 97 -11.97 -13.98 19.16
N ARG A 98 -11.09 -14.76 18.50
CA ARG A 98 -9.75 -14.29 18.11
C ARG A 98 -9.82 -13.09 17.19
N GLU A 99 -10.75 -13.09 16.23
CA GLU A 99 -10.93 -11.95 15.34
C GLU A 99 -11.47 -10.72 16.08
N ALA A 100 -12.41 -10.89 17.02
CA ALA A 100 -12.90 -9.79 17.86
C ALA A 100 -11.75 -9.14 18.66
N ALA A 101 -10.89 -9.95 19.28
CA ALA A 101 -9.71 -9.46 19.97
C ALA A 101 -8.74 -8.74 19.01
N ALA A 102 -8.52 -9.30 17.82
CA ALA A 102 -7.66 -8.70 16.81
C ALA A 102 -8.22 -7.36 16.27
N ILE A 103 -9.54 -7.24 16.14
CA ILE A 103 -10.22 -5.98 15.81
C ILE A 103 -9.98 -4.93 16.89
N VAL A 104 -10.15 -5.27 18.17
CA VAL A 104 -9.90 -4.35 19.29
C VAL A 104 -8.45 -3.87 19.26
N TYR A 105 -7.49 -4.78 19.11
CA TYR A 105 -6.08 -4.44 18.97
C TYR A 105 -5.81 -3.52 17.77
N ARG A 106 -6.37 -3.83 16.60
CA ARG A 106 -6.19 -3.02 15.39
C ARG A 106 -6.80 -1.63 15.56
N LEU A 107 -8.01 -1.51 16.13
CA LEU A 107 -8.65 -0.22 16.40
C LEU A 107 -7.85 0.61 17.40
N GLY A 108 -7.35 0.00 18.48
CA GLY A 108 -6.53 0.71 19.48
C GLY A 108 -5.19 1.20 18.91
N THR A 109 -4.58 0.44 18.00
CA THR A 109 -3.28 0.79 17.41
C THR A 109 -3.37 1.61 16.11
N LEU A 110 -4.55 1.71 15.48
CA LEU A 110 -4.74 2.43 14.22
C LEU A 110 -4.48 3.95 14.33
N PRO A 111 -4.91 4.67 15.39
CA PRO A 111 -4.59 6.08 15.56
C PRO A 111 -3.08 6.33 15.62
N LEU A 112 -2.33 5.48 16.33
CA LEU A 112 -0.87 5.55 16.40
C LEU A 112 -0.24 5.31 15.02
N ALA A 113 -0.71 4.30 14.29
CA ALA A 113 -0.23 4.02 12.94
C ALA A 113 -0.48 5.20 11.98
N ARG A 114 -1.65 5.83 12.06
CA ARG A 114 -2.00 7.04 11.30
C ARG A 114 -1.17 8.25 11.73
N GLY A 115 -0.92 8.43 13.02
CA GLY A 115 -0.06 9.48 13.55
C GLY A 115 1.36 9.38 13.01
N LYS A 116 1.96 8.18 13.09
CA LYS A 116 3.28 7.89 12.50
C LYS A 116 3.30 8.11 11.00
N LEU A 117 2.25 7.73 10.28
CA LEU A 117 2.14 7.98 8.83
C LEU A 117 2.16 9.48 8.53
N ARG A 118 1.39 10.29 9.27
CA ARG A 118 1.37 11.76 9.11
C ARG A 118 2.72 12.40 9.40
N GLN A 119 3.42 11.92 10.43
CA GLN A 119 4.78 12.38 10.73
C GLN A 119 5.72 12.11 9.56
N LEU A 120 5.66 10.92 8.97
CA LEU A 120 6.49 10.54 7.82
C LEU A 120 6.11 11.31 6.54
N THR A 121 4.87 11.78 6.40
CA THR A 121 4.47 12.69 5.31
C THR A 121 5.15 14.06 5.44
N ALA A 122 5.42 14.53 6.67
CA ALA A 122 5.97 15.86 6.92
C ALA A 122 7.49 15.95 6.72
N VAL A 123 8.19 14.80 6.64
CA VAL A 123 9.63 14.76 6.36
C VAL A 123 9.87 15.24 4.93
N PRO A 124 10.71 16.27 4.67
CA PRO A 124 11.02 16.71 3.32
C PRO A 124 11.61 15.59 2.48
N HIS A 125 11.25 15.54 1.20
CA HIS A 125 11.72 14.55 0.24
C HIS A 125 11.95 15.23 -1.11
N GLU A 126 13.04 14.85 -1.78
CA GLU A 126 13.24 15.23 -3.18
C GLU A 126 12.20 14.50 -4.03
N GLY A 127 11.15 15.22 -4.41
CA GLY A 127 10.12 14.71 -5.29
C GLY A 127 10.68 14.33 -6.66
N LEU A 128 9.96 13.45 -7.37
CA LEU A 128 10.24 13.24 -8.78
C LEU A 128 10.10 14.57 -9.54
N PRO A 129 10.99 14.88 -10.49
CA PRO A 129 10.71 15.94 -11.45
C PRO A 129 9.37 15.64 -12.14
N ALA A 130 8.65 16.68 -12.56
CA ALA A 130 7.38 16.51 -13.25
C ALA A 130 7.58 15.53 -14.42
N LEU A 131 6.98 14.34 -14.31
CA LEU A 131 7.05 13.36 -15.39
C LEU A 131 6.24 13.93 -16.57
N PRO A 132 6.76 13.81 -17.80
CA PRO A 132 6.02 14.24 -18.98
C PRO A 132 4.65 13.54 -18.98
N HIS A 133 3.60 14.32 -19.18
CA HIS A 133 2.24 13.80 -19.25
C HIS A 133 2.13 12.82 -20.42
N MET A 134 1.58 11.64 -20.17
CA MET A 134 1.32 10.61 -21.18
C MET A 134 -0.18 10.38 -21.27
N SER A 135 -0.73 10.38 -22.48
CA SER A 135 -2.13 10.00 -22.69
C SER A 135 -2.36 8.53 -22.37
N LEU A 136 -3.62 8.15 -22.06
CA LEU A 136 -3.97 6.74 -21.82
C LEU A 136 -3.64 5.84 -23.02
N ALA A 137 -3.76 6.36 -24.24
CA ALA A 137 -3.42 5.64 -25.47
C ALA A 137 -1.91 5.37 -25.58
N GLU A 138 -1.08 6.37 -25.30
CA GLU A 138 0.38 6.21 -25.30
C GLU A 138 0.87 5.29 -24.18
N ALA A 139 0.22 5.32 -23.02
CA ALA A 139 0.53 4.44 -21.89
C ALA A 139 0.14 2.98 -22.14
N ALA A 140 -0.83 2.73 -23.03
CA ALA A 140 -1.26 1.40 -23.42
C ALA A 140 -0.37 0.75 -24.48
N GLN A 141 0.55 1.49 -25.11
CA GLN A 141 1.48 0.92 -26.08
C GLN A 141 2.67 0.25 -25.37
N PRO A 142 2.87 -1.08 -25.53
CA PRO A 142 4.01 -1.76 -24.93
C PRO A 142 5.31 -1.24 -25.54
N THR A 143 6.38 -1.21 -24.74
CA THR A 143 7.71 -0.88 -25.25
C THR A 143 8.21 -2.07 -26.08
N PRO A 144 8.80 -1.86 -27.28
CA PRO A 144 9.38 -2.96 -28.06
C PRO A 144 10.39 -3.74 -27.21
N GLN A 145 10.29 -5.06 -27.21
CA GLN A 145 11.27 -5.95 -26.59
C GLN A 145 12.27 -6.33 -27.68
N GLU A 146 13.49 -5.79 -27.62
CA GLU A 146 14.63 -6.23 -28.43
C GLU A 146 15.37 -7.40 -27.76
#